data_AF-A0A0L6Z6I5-F1
#
_entry.id   AF-A0A0L6Z6I5-F1
#
_cell.length_a   1.000
_cell.length_b   1.000
_cell.length_c   1.000
_cell.angle_alpha   90.00
_cell.angle_beta   90.00
_cell.angle_gamma   90.00
#
_symmetry.space_group_name_H-M   'P 1'
#
loop_
_entity.id
_entity.type
_entity.pdbx_description
1 polymer ?
#
loop_
_entity_poly.entity_id
_entity_poly.type
_entity_poly.pdbx_seq_one_letter_code
_entity_poly.pdbx_strand_id
1 'polypeptide(L)' 'MASNEIKILLMEEELVEFKECMKYQYGENYMENPEVVARIEVMENMIKILKEKNNER' A
#
# COMPACT_ATOMS: atom_id res chain seq x y z
N MET A 1 -0.13 -21.36 5.45
CA MET A 1 0.25 -20.09 4.79
C MET A 1 -1.02 -19.32 4.50
N ALA A 2 -1.14 -18.04 4.86
CA ALA A 2 -2.31 -17.25 4.48
C ALA A 2 -2.51 -17.25 2.96
N SER A 3 -3.77 -17.35 2.48
CA SER A 3 -4.11 -17.23 1.06
C SER A 3 -3.51 -15.95 0.49
N ASN A 4 -3.05 -15.97 -0.76
CA ASN A 4 -2.53 -14.77 -1.43
C ASN A 4 -3.57 -13.65 -1.45
N GLU A 5 -4.86 -14.00 -1.55
CA GLU A 5 -5.98 -13.05 -1.46
C GLU A 5 -6.02 -12.33 -0.11
N ILE A 6 -5.87 -13.07 0.99
CA ILE A 6 -5.82 -12.48 2.35
C ILE A 6 -4.63 -11.54 2.47
N LYS A 7 -3.48 -11.91 1.90
CA LYS A 7 -2.29 -11.03 1.92
C LYS A 7 -2.51 -9.75 1.14
N ILE A 8 -3.14 -9.83 -0.03
CA ILE A 8 -3.48 -8.66 -0.84
C ILE A 8 -4.41 -7.73 -0.05
N LEU A 9 -5.47 -8.28 0.55
CA LEU A 9 -6.43 -7.50 1.35
C LEU A 9 -5.75 -6.81 2.54
N LEU A 10 -4.90 -7.52 3.29
CA LEU A 10 -4.17 -6.94 4.42
C LEU A 10 -3.22 -5.81 3.98
N MET A 11 -2.54 -5.96 2.83
CA MET A 11 -1.65 -4.91 2.32
C MET A 11 -2.40 -3.69 1.80
N GLU A 12 -3.59 -3.89 1.21
CA GLU A 12 -4.46 -2.79 0.80
C GLU A 12 -4.97 -2.01 2.01
N GLU A 13 -5.36 -2.71 3.08
CA GLU A 13 -5.74 -2.11 4.36
C GLU A 13 -4.57 -1.31 4.97
N GLU A 14 -3.38 -1.89 5.04
CA GLU A 14 -2.17 -1.21 5.54
C GLU A 14 -1.84 0.06 4.73
N LEU A 15 -2.03 0.04 3.41
CA LEU A 15 -1.82 1.21 2.55
C LEU A 15 -2.79 2.34 2.86
N VAL A 16 -4.06 2.00 3.12
CA VAL A 16 -5.09 2.98 3.50
C VAL A 16 -4.74 3.60 4.85
N GLU A 17 -4.45 2.78 5.85
CA GLU A 17 -4.05 3.25 7.18
C GLU A 17 -2.80 4.13 7.11
N PHE A 18 -1.81 3.75 6.30
CA PHE A 18 -0.61 4.56 6.11
C PHE A 18 -0.94 5.94 5.53
N LYS A 19 -1.78 6.01 4.48
CA LYS A 19 -2.20 7.29 3.88
C LYS A 19 -2.94 8.16 4.90
N GLU A 20 -3.81 7.58 5.72
CA GLU A 20 -4.51 8.30 6.79
C GLU A 20 -3.55 8.82 7.86
N CYS A 21 -2.57 8.01 8.28
CA CYS A 21 -1.56 8.42 9.24
C CYS A 21 -0.69 9.57 8.71
N MET A 22 -0.28 9.48 7.45
CA MET A 22 0.54 10.54 6.83
C MET A 22 -0.27 11.82 6.64
N LYS A 23 -1.55 11.72 6.28
CA LYS A 23 -2.48 12.85 6.25
C LYS A 23 -2.67 13.48 7.62
N TYR A 24 -2.76 12.69 8.69
CA TYR A 24 -2.83 13.21 10.06
C TYR A 24 -1.54 13.93 10.48
N GLN A 25 -0.38 13.36 10.13
CA GLN A 25 0.93 13.88 10.52
C GLN A 25 1.34 15.15 9.74
N TYR A 26 1.12 15.16 8.42
CA TYR A 26 1.61 16.21 7.52
C TYR A 26 0.50 17.07 6.91
N GLY A 27 -0.77 16.79 7.23
CA GLY A 27 -1.93 17.47 6.67
C GLY A 27 -2.30 17.00 5.26
N GLU A 28 -3.16 17.77 4.59
CA GLU A 28 -3.66 17.44 3.24
C GLU A 28 -2.54 17.37 2.19
N ASN A 29 -1.42 18.05 2.43
CA ASN A 29 -0.26 18.10 1.53
C ASN A 29 0.77 17.01 1.79
N TYR A 30 0.44 15.95 2.53
CA TYR A 30 1.37 14.85 2.83
C TYR A 30 2.01 14.21 1.57
N MET A 31 1.35 14.31 0.41
CA MET A 31 1.86 13.88 -0.89
C MET A 31 2.97 14.77 -1.47
N GLU A 32 3.26 15.93 -0.88
CA GLU A 32 4.43 16.75 -1.22
C GLU A 32 5.71 16.21 -0.58
N ASN A 33 5.60 15.32 0.42
CA ASN A 33 6.75 14.68 1.06
C ASN A 33 7.27 13.52 0.18
N PRO A 34 8.50 13.61 -0.37
CA PRO A 34 9.02 12.60 -1.28
C PRO A 34 9.19 11.22 -0.63
N GLU A 35 9.46 11.15 0.68
CA GLU A 35 9.60 9.88 1.39
C GLU A 35 8.25 9.16 1.52
N VAL A 36 7.18 9.93 1.75
CA VAL A 36 5.81 9.43 1.83
C VAL A 36 5.37 8.86 0.49
N VAL A 37 5.61 9.61 -0.60
CA VAL A 37 5.28 9.16 -1.96
C VAL A 37 6.04 7.89 -2.33
N ALA A 38 7.35 7.86 -2.07
CA ALA A 38 8.17 6.68 -2.35
C ALA A 38 7.67 5.44 -1.60
N ARG A 39 7.24 5.59 -0.34
CA ARG A 39 6.71 4.48 0.44
C ARG A 39 5.36 3.98 -0.07
N ILE A 40 4.46 4.90 -0.44
CA ILE A 40 3.17 4.55 -1.08
C ILE A 40 3.41 3.75 -2.35
N GLU A 41 4.33 4.22 -3.21
CA GLU A 41 4.66 3.56 -4.47
C GLU A 41 5.20 2.14 -4.26
N VAL A 42 6.07 1.94 -3.26
CA VAL A 42 6.57 0.60 -2.92
C VAL A 42 5.42 -0.32 -2.50
N MET A 43 4.52 0.14 -1.65
CA MET A 43 3.36 -0.65 -1.20
C MET A 43 2.43 -1.00 -2.36
N GLU A 44 2.11 -0.04 -3.23
CA GLU A 44 1.29 -0.25 -4.43
C GLU A 44 1.93 -1.26 -5.40
N ASN A 45 3.24 -1.17 -5.60
CA ASN A 45 3.98 -2.12 -6.43
C ASN A 45 3.99 -3.53 -5.84
N MET A 46 4.14 -3.68 -4.52
CA MET A 46 4.06 -4.98 -3.87
C MET A 46 2.68 -5.62 -4.02
N ILE A 47 1.61 -4.84 -3.83
CA ILE A 47 0.22 -5.28 -4.04
C ILE A 47 0.04 -5.75 -5.49
N LYS A 48 0.55 -5.00 -6.46
CA LYS A 48 0.48 -5.35 -7.88
C LYS A 48 1.17 -6.69 -8.18
N ILE A 49 2.39 -6.88 -7.69
CA ILE A 49 3.15 -8.14 -7.86
C ILE A 49 2.37 -9.32 -7.27
N LEU A 50 1.72 -9.15 -6.12
CA LEU A 50 0.92 -10.20 -5.50
C LEU A 50 -0.33 -10.53 -6.31
N LYS A 51 -1.01 -9.53 -6.85
CA LYS A 51 -2.19 -9.72 -7.72
C LYS A 51 -1.82 -10.45 -9.02
N GLU A 52 -0.72 -10.08 -9.66
CA GLU A 52 -0.23 -10.74 -10.88
C GLU A 52 0.08 -12.22 -10.61
N LYS A 53 0.79 -12.52 -9.51
CA LYS A 53 1.05 -13.91 -9.08
C LYS A 53 -0.20 -14.71 -8.73
N ASN A 54 -1.28 -14.05 -8.34
CA ASN A 54 -2.56 -14.71 -8.04
C ASN A 54 -3.34 -15.03 -9.32
N ASN A 55 -3.24 -14.18 -10.35
CA ASN A 55 -3.92 -14.35 -11.63
C ASN A 55 -3.24 -15.33 -12.60
N GLU A 56 -1.98 -15.69 -12.36
CA GLU A 56 -1.24 -16.72 -13.11
C GLU A 56 -1.54 -18.16 -12.67
N ARG A 57 -2.52 -18.36 -11.77
CA ARG A 57 -2.98 -19.67 -11.25
C ARG A 57 -4.37 -20.00 -11.74
#